data_AF-A0AAV5WBJ7-F1
#
_entry.id   AF-A0AAV5WBJ7-F1
#
_cell.length_a   1.000
_cell.length_b   1.000
_cell.length_c   1.000
_cell.angle_alpha   90.00
_cell.angle_beta   90.00
_cell.angle_gamma   90.00
#
_symmetry.space_group_name_H-M   'P 1'
#
loop_
_entity.id
_entity.type
_entity.pdbx_description
1 polymer ?
#
loop_
_entity_poly.entity_id
_entity_poly.type
_entity_poly.pdbx_seq_one_letter_code
_entity_poly.pdbx_strand_id
1 'polypeptide(L)'
;VVHLQPAQQLQLKSSGIRSVGRTWPVIKCKEPACDFTYKQKGELHYQIAHGKVFKLWIRRGEHNIIGGAACPYCPYPVGDVIALNQHLLMEHDDRVMKQGNLFACSSCRLSYNRLYLLYYHWHHSPLCVGPVLLPSMEWPIKDQRSVDPQPPPSLPRELMEMNKELITGPKGEKGFKQMLEQCGEEMSK
;
A
#
# COMPACT_ATOMS: atom_id res chain seq x y z
N VAL A 1 21.10 66.74 18.79
CA VAL A 1 21.42 65.69 19.79
C VAL A 1 20.26 64.70 19.80
N VAL A 2 20.44 63.55 19.15
CA VAL A 2 19.47 62.46 19.15
C VAL A 2 20.27 61.20 19.48
N HIS A 3 20.01 60.64 20.66
CA HIS A 3 20.71 59.50 21.21
C HIS A 3 19.99 58.23 20.72
N LEU A 4 20.61 57.48 19.81
CA LEU A 4 20.14 56.16 19.38
C LEU A 4 20.71 55.10 20.33
N GLN A 5 19.84 54.37 21.03
CA GLN A 5 20.21 53.26 21.91
C GLN A 5 20.48 51.97 21.11
N PRO A 6 21.37 51.08 21.57
CA PRO A 6 21.63 49.80 20.92
C PRO A 6 20.51 48.78 21.19
N ALA A 7 20.09 48.10 20.12
CA ALA A 7 19.13 47.01 20.15
C ALA A 7 19.64 45.84 21.01
N GLN A 8 18.85 45.46 22.02
CA GLN A 8 19.13 44.31 22.88
C GLN A 8 18.91 43.00 22.11
N GLN A 9 19.98 42.20 22.05
CA GLN A 9 20.00 40.87 21.47
C GLN A 9 19.24 39.90 22.40
N LEU A 10 18.01 39.56 22.05
CA LEU A 10 17.21 38.53 22.72
C LEU A 10 17.84 37.15 22.47
N GLN A 11 18.61 36.65 23.43
CA GLN A 11 19.03 35.25 23.50
C GLN A 11 17.82 34.38 23.83
N LEU A 12 17.16 33.83 22.80
CA LEU A 12 16.22 32.72 22.95
C LEU A 12 17.01 31.47 23.36
N LYS A 13 17.00 31.18 24.66
CA LYS A 13 17.44 29.88 25.21
C LYS A 13 16.50 28.80 24.68
N SER A 14 16.93 28.08 23.65
CA SER A 14 16.29 26.87 23.15
C SER A 14 16.41 25.77 24.22
N SER A 15 15.45 25.72 25.13
CA SER A 15 15.27 24.60 26.06
C SER A 15 15.07 23.33 25.25
N GLY A 16 16.09 22.47 25.24
CA GLY A 16 16.10 21.19 24.56
C GLY A 16 15.10 20.22 25.18
N ILE A 17 13.82 20.38 24.85
CA ILE A 17 12.80 19.35 25.08
C ILE A 17 13.09 18.26 24.04
N ARG A 18 13.87 17.25 24.45
CA ARG A 18 13.96 16.00 23.70
C ARG A 18 12.56 15.38 23.73
N SER A 19 11.78 15.61 22.67
CA SER A 19 10.52 14.92 22.45
C SER A 19 10.84 13.43 22.35
N VAL A 20 10.62 12.69 23.44
CA VAL A 20 10.60 11.23 23.43
C VAL A 20 9.42 10.86 22.54
N GLY A 21 9.72 10.58 21.27
CA GLY A 21 8.71 10.33 20.26
C GLY A 21 7.87 9.13 20.70
N ARG A 22 6.61 9.35 21.07
CA ARG A 22 5.67 8.25 21.28
C ARG A 22 5.47 7.56 19.93
N THR A 23 6.14 6.44 19.73
CA THR A 23 5.84 5.54 18.63
C THR A 23 4.52 4.86 18.97
N TRP A 24 3.45 5.25 18.29
CA TRP A 24 2.17 4.56 18.38
C TRP A 24 2.34 3.12 17.89
N PRO A 25 1.76 2.11 18.58
CA PRO A 25 1.84 0.74 18.12
C PRO A 25 1.17 0.62 16.75
N VAL A 26 1.85 -0.03 15.82
CA VAL A 26 1.30 -0.37 14.51
C VAL A 26 0.45 -1.63 14.67
N ILE A 27 -0.84 -1.54 14.36
CA ILE A 27 -1.80 -2.64 14.47
C ILE A 27 -1.97 -3.27 13.08
N LYS A 28 -1.81 -4.59 12.97
CA LYS A 28 -2.05 -5.34 11.73
C LYS A 28 -3.54 -5.61 11.55
N CYS A 29 -4.03 -5.65 10.31
CA CYS A 29 -5.37 -6.16 10.01
C CYS A 29 -5.52 -7.60 10.56
N LYS A 30 -6.73 -7.92 11.04
CA LYS A 30 -7.04 -9.25 11.59
C LYS A 30 -7.19 -10.33 10.52
N GLU A 31 -7.40 -9.95 9.27
CA GLU A 31 -7.60 -10.89 8.18
C GLU A 31 -6.23 -11.43 7.71
N PRO A 32 -5.99 -12.75 7.76
CA PRO A 32 -4.68 -13.34 7.44
C PRO A 32 -4.20 -13.08 6.01
N ALA A 33 -5.14 -12.75 5.12
CA ALA A 33 -4.94 -12.43 3.71
C ALA A 33 -4.55 -10.96 3.46
N CYS A 34 -4.31 -10.17 4.50
CA CYS A 34 -4.14 -8.73 4.39
C CYS A 34 -2.85 -8.25 5.05
N ASP A 35 -2.07 -7.49 4.30
CA ASP A 35 -0.85 -6.82 4.74
C ASP A 35 -1.08 -5.39 5.23
N PHE A 36 -2.34 -4.97 5.38
CA PHE A 36 -2.66 -3.62 5.84
C PHE A 36 -2.32 -3.42 7.32
N THR A 37 -1.77 -2.25 7.63
CA THR A 37 -1.44 -1.84 8.99
C THR A 37 -1.98 -0.44 9.28
N TYR A 38 -2.49 -0.22 10.50
CA TYR A 38 -3.08 1.06 10.91
C TYR A 38 -2.68 1.44 12.34
N LYS A 39 -2.77 2.73 12.66
CA LYS A 39 -2.40 3.27 13.98
C LYS A 39 -3.57 3.45 14.95
N GLN A 40 -4.80 3.63 14.45
CA GLN A 40 -5.96 3.93 15.31
C GLN A 40 -7.25 3.22 14.89
N LYS A 41 -7.69 3.30 13.63
CA LYS A 41 -8.96 2.70 13.19
C LYS A 41 -8.78 1.93 11.90
N GLY A 42 -9.08 0.62 11.94
CA GLY A 42 -9.05 -0.29 10.79
C GLY A 42 -10.43 -0.59 10.19
N GLU A 43 -11.51 -0.02 10.74
CA GLU A 43 -12.89 -0.32 10.38
C GLU A 43 -13.17 -0.09 8.89
N LEU A 44 -12.71 1.05 8.36
CA LEU A 44 -12.94 1.43 6.96
C LEU A 44 -12.22 0.50 5.99
N HIS A 45 -10.97 0.17 6.32
CA HIS A 45 -10.23 -0.85 5.58
C HIS A 45 -10.99 -2.19 5.59
N TYR A 46 -11.51 -2.61 6.75
CA TYR A 46 -12.29 -3.84 6.86
C TYR A 46 -13.53 -3.82 5.96
N GLN A 47 -14.26 -2.71 5.91
CA GLN A 47 -15.45 -2.59 5.05
C GLN A 47 -15.12 -2.70 3.55
N ILE A 48 -14.03 -2.05 3.11
CA ILE A 48 -13.63 -2.00 1.71
C ILE A 48 -12.94 -3.29 1.28
N ALA A 49 -11.93 -3.72 2.03
CA ALA A 49 -11.06 -4.84 1.66
C ALA A 49 -11.58 -6.19 2.15
N HIS A 50 -12.47 -6.23 3.15
CA HIS A 50 -12.95 -7.46 3.79
C HIS A 50 -14.48 -7.54 3.95
N GLY A 51 -15.20 -6.66 3.25
CA GLY A 51 -16.67 -6.63 3.25
C GLY A 51 -17.32 -7.80 2.50
N LYS A 52 -18.62 -7.67 2.21
CA LYS A 52 -19.40 -8.70 1.48
C LYS A 52 -18.80 -9.04 0.10
N VAL A 53 -18.28 -8.03 -0.59
CA VAL A 53 -17.68 -8.16 -1.92
C VAL A 53 -16.40 -9.02 -1.86
N PHE A 54 -15.53 -8.79 -0.87
CA PHE A 54 -14.34 -9.61 -0.67
C PHE A 54 -14.67 -11.10 -0.45
N LYS A 55 -15.67 -11.39 0.39
CA LYS A 55 -16.11 -12.78 0.62
C LYS A 55 -16.62 -13.44 -0.66
N LEU A 56 -17.20 -12.67 -1.57
CA LEU A 56 -17.62 -13.15 -2.89
C LEU A 56 -16.41 -13.49 -3.77
N TRP A 57 -15.40 -12.63 -3.80
CA TRP A 57 -14.15 -12.87 -4.55
C TRP A 57 -13.41 -14.12 -4.06
N ILE A 58 -13.32 -14.30 -2.74
CA ILE A 58 -12.76 -15.51 -2.13
C ILE A 58 -13.53 -16.76 -2.58
N ARG A 59 -14.87 -16.71 -2.51
CA ARG A 59 -15.72 -17.84 -2.93
C ARG A 59 -15.56 -18.18 -4.42
N ARG A 60 -15.32 -17.18 -5.26
CA ARG A 60 -15.10 -17.35 -6.71
C ARG A 60 -13.70 -17.79 -7.08
N GLY A 61 -12.79 -17.93 -6.12
CA GLY A 61 -11.40 -18.30 -6.37
C GLY A 61 -10.59 -17.21 -7.06
N GLU A 62 -11.03 -15.95 -6.98
CA GLU A 62 -10.32 -14.81 -7.60
C GLU A 62 -9.00 -14.50 -6.84
N HIS A 63 -8.83 -15.07 -5.66
CA HIS A 63 -7.58 -15.02 -4.88
C HIS A 63 -6.59 -16.13 -5.25
N ASN A 64 -6.98 -17.03 -6.14
CA ASN A 64 -6.08 -18.08 -6.59
C ASN A 64 -5.01 -17.44 -7.48
N ILE A 65 -3.77 -17.89 -7.29
CA ILE A 65 -2.68 -17.54 -8.19
C ILE A 65 -2.75 -18.50 -9.38
N ILE A 66 -2.72 -17.97 -10.60
CA ILE A 66 -2.70 -18.82 -11.79
C ILE A 66 -1.34 -19.51 -11.90
N GLY A 67 -1.35 -20.86 -11.92
CA GLY A 67 -0.30 -21.65 -12.57
C GLY A 67 0.97 -21.96 -11.76
N GLY A 68 0.84 -22.57 -10.58
CA GLY A 68 2.00 -23.11 -9.85
C GLY A 68 3.00 -22.01 -9.51
N ALA A 69 2.56 -21.06 -8.68
CA ALA A 69 3.38 -19.92 -8.35
C ALA A 69 4.45 -20.26 -7.32
N ALA A 70 5.59 -19.60 -7.47
CA ALA A 70 6.62 -19.53 -6.45
C ALA A 70 6.77 -18.09 -5.97
N CYS A 71 7.38 -17.91 -4.81
CA CYS A 71 7.81 -16.60 -4.36
C CYS A 71 8.70 -15.93 -5.43
N PRO A 72 8.52 -14.63 -5.73
CA PRO A 72 9.38 -13.93 -6.68
C PRO A 72 10.83 -13.74 -6.20
N TYR A 73 11.11 -14.02 -4.92
CA TYR A 73 12.41 -13.78 -4.30
C TYR A 73 13.16 -15.05 -3.90
N CYS A 74 12.49 -16.21 -3.88
CA CYS A 74 13.07 -17.48 -3.49
C CYS A 74 12.28 -18.64 -4.12
N PRO A 75 12.81 -19.87 -4.17
CA PRO A 75 12.13 -21.02 -4.81
C PRO A 75 10.96 -21.58 -3.99
N TYR A 76 10.45 -20.86 -2.97
CA TYR A 76 9.37 -21.34 -2.12
C TYR A 76 8.06 -21.44 -2.92
N PRO A 77 7.45 -22.64 -3.03
CA PRO A 77 6.19 -22.81 -3.73
C PRO A 77 5.03 -22.21 -2.92
N VAL A 78 4.09 -21.55 -3.60
CA VAL A 78 2.92 -20.93 -2.96
C VAL A 78 1.64 -21.48 -3.57
N GLY A 79 0.71 -21.92 -2.72
CA GLY A 79 -0.57 -22.48 -3.14
C GLY A 79 -1.62 -21.43 -3.49
N ASP A 80 -1.56 -20.27 -2.82
CA ASP A 80 -2.50 -19.17 -2.99
C ASP A 80 -1.86 -17.82 -2.62
N VAL A 81 -2.60 -16.73 -2.88
CA VAL A 81 -2.11 -15.36 -2.63
C VAL A 81 -1.90 -15.07 -1.13
N ILE A 82 -2.61 -15.77 -0.25
CA ILE A 82 -2.52 -15.59 1.21
C ILE A 82 -1.19 -16.14 1.70
N ALA A 83 -0.88 -17.38 1.33
CA ALA A 83 0.38 -18.05 1.63
C ALA A 83 1.57 -17.27 1.07
N LEU A 84 1.44 -16.76 -0.17
CA LEU A 84 2.47 -15.90 -0.76
C LEU A 84 2.67 -14.61 0.04
N ASN A 85 1.60 -13.90 0.36
CA ASN A 85 1.69 -12.64 1.10
C ASN A 85 2.31 -12.85 2.49
N GLN A 86 1.91 -13.91 3.20
CA GLN A 86 2.51 -14.26 4.50
C GLN A 86 4.00 -14.57 4.38
N HIS A 87 4.38 -15.39 3.40
CA HIS A 87 5.77 -15.70 3.12
C HIS A 87 6.59 -14.45 2.79
N LEU A 88 6.06 -13.57 1.93
CA LEU A 88 6.69 -12.30 1.59
C LEU A 88 6.91 -11.39 2.80
N LEU A 89 5.93 -11.29 3.71
CA LEU A 89 6.05 -10.49 4.92
C LEU A 89 6.99 -11.10 5.98
N MET A 90 7.16 -12.42 5.99
CA MET A 90 8.04 -13.09 6.96
C MET A 90 9.50 -13.11 6.49
N GLU A 91 9.72 -13.50 5.24
CA GLU A 91 11.06 -13.78 4.72
C GLU A 91 11.64 -12.60 3.93
N HIS A 92 10.79 -11.68 3.47
CA HIS A 92 11.15 -10.67 2.48
C HIS A 92 10.57 -9.27 2.75
N ASP A 93 10.19 -8.92 3.99
CA ASP A 93 9.50 -7.64 4.30
C ASP A 93 10.27 -6.41 3.79
N ASP A 94 11.60 -6.40 4.01
CA ASP A 94 12.48 -5.34 3.51
C ASP A 94 12.46 -5.20 1.98
N ARG A 95 12.33 -6.32 1.25
CA ARG A 95 12.28 -6.32 -0.21
C ARG A 95 10.90 -5.90 -0.70
N VAL A 96 9.83 -6.39 -0.07
CA VAL A 96 8.44 -5.98 -0.37
C VAL A 96 8.26 -4.47 -0.24
N MET A 97 8.91 -3.86 0.76
CA MET A 97 8.86 -2.41 0.96
C MET A 97 9.66 -1.62 -0.08
N LYS A 98 10.73 -2.19 -0.62
CA LYS A 98 11.65 -1.51 -1.55
C LYS A 98 11.32 -1.75 -3.02
N GLN A 99 10.82 -2.93 -3.36
CA GLN A 99 10.46 -3.33 -4.72
C GLN A 99 8.96 -3.15 -4.94
N GLY A 100 8.62 -2.39 -5.98
CA GLY A 100 7.25 -2.25 -6.45
C GLY A 100 6.75 -3.51 -7.16
N ASN A 101 5.42 -3.62 -7.34
CA ASN A 101 4.79 -4.49 -8.34
C ASN A 101 4.87 -6.00 -8.08
N LEU A 102 4.37 -6.47 -6.93
CA LEU A 102 4.32 -7.89 -6.57
C LEU A 102 3.03 -8.59 -7.01
N PHE A 103 1.93 -7.85 -7.03
CA PHE A 103 0.61 -8.38 -7.33
C PHE A 103 0.03 -7.57 -8.49
N ALA A 104 -0.41 -8.23 -9.54
CA ALA A 104 -0.99 -7.58 -10.70
C ALA A 104 -2.43 -8.03 -10.96
N CYS A 105 -3.26 -7.08 -11.37
CA CYS A 105 -4.62 -7.36 -11.80
C CYS A 105 -4.61 -8.10 -13.14
N SER A 106 -5.32 -9.22 -13.25
CA SER A 106 -5.41 -9.98 -14.49
C SER A 106 -6.14 -9.23 -15.61
N SER A 107 -7.11 -8.39 -15.27
CA SER A 107 -7.94 -7.66 -16.25
C SER A 107 -7.21 -6.46 -16.87
N CYS A 108 -6.55 -5.63 -16.05
CA CYS A 108 -5.94 -4.37 -16.52
C CYS A 108 -4.41 -4.34 -16.44
N ARG A 109 -3.77 -5.38 -15.89
CA ARG A 109 -2.31 -5.50 -15.72
C ARG A 109 -1.65 -4.44 -14.82
N LEU A 110 -2.42 -3.61 -14.12
CA LEU A 110 -1.89 -2.73 -13.08
C LEU A 110 -1.31 -3.55 -11.93
N SER A 111 -0.15 -3.14 -11.45
CA SER A 111 0.62 -3.84 -10.43
C SER A 111 0.75 -3.04 -9.14
N TYR A 112 0.78 -3.76 -8.03
CA TYR A 112 0.77 -3.24 -6.67
C TYR A 112 1.83 -3.97 -5.84
N ASN A 113 2.48 -3.26 -4.93
CA ASN A 113 3.44 -3.85 -3.99
C ASN A 113 2.78 -4.45 -2.74
N ARG A 114 1.52 -4.13 -2.50
CA ARG A 114 0.75 -4.55 -1.34
C ARG A 114 -0.57 -5.17 -1.78
N LEU A 115 -0.95 -6.26 -1.13
CA LEU A 115 -2.12 -7.04 -1.54
C LEU A 115 -3.42 -6.27 -1.30
N TYR A 116 -3.52 -5.49 -0.21
CA TYR A 116 -4.70 -4.67 0.05
C TYR A 116 -4.94 -3.60 -1.04
N LEU A 117 -3.89 -3.13 -1.73
CA LEU A 117 -4.04 -2.15 -2.82
C LEU A 117 -4.68 -2.79 -4.05
N LEU A 118 -4.39 -4.06 -4.31
CA LEU A 118 -5.07 -4.83 -5.36
C LEU A 118 -6.55 -5.01 -5.03
N TYR A 119 -6.89 -5.33 -3.78
CA TYR A 119 -8.29 -5.42 -3.34
C TYR A 119 -9.02 -4.09 -3.43
N TYR A 120 -8.35 -3.00 -3.05
CA TYR A 120 -8.90 -1.66 -3.20
C TYR A 120 -9.21 -1.35 -4.68
N HIS A 121 -8.29 -1.69 -5.57
CA HIS A 121 -8.49 -1.57 -7.02
C HIS A 121 -9.72 -2.36 -7.50
N TRP A 122 -9.84 -3.65 -7.17
CA TRP A 122 -11.00 -4.46 -7.55
C TRP A 122 -12.32 -3.92 -6.99
N HIS A 123 -12.30 -3.32 -5.80
CA HIS A 123 -13.50 -2.73 -5.21
C HIS A 123 -14.02 -1.54 -6.02
N HIS A 124 -13.12 -0.73 -6.57
CA HIS A 124 -13.46 0.51 -7.28
C HIS A 124 -13.51 0.35 -8.80
N SER A 125 -13.06 -0.79 -9.31
CA SER A 125 -13.01 -1.08 -10.74
C SER A 125 -13.80 -2.35 -11.04
N PRO A 126 -15.14 -2.27 -11.23
CA PRO A 126 -16.00 -3.46 -11.39
C PRO A 126 -15.66 -4.30 -12.64
N LEU A 127 -14.98 -3.71 -13.62
CA LEU A 127 -14.46 -4.42 -14.80
C LEU A 127 -13.13 -5.16 -14.52
N CYS A 128 -12.51 -4.88 -13.38
CA CYS A 128 -11.25 -5.47 -12.96
C CYS A 128 -11.50 -6.41 -11.80
N VAL A 129 -11.76 -7.66 -12.14
CA VAL A 129 -11.97 -8.75 -11.18
C VAL A 129 -11.44 -10.02 -11.82
N GLY A 130 -10.71 -10.82 -11.06
CA GLY A 130 -10.15 -12.05 -11.58
C GLY A 130 -8.95 -12.52 -10.77
N PRO A 131 -8.32 -13.64 -11.19
CA PRO A 131 -7.16 -14.19 -10.51
C PRO A 131 -6.02 -13.17 -10.40
N VAL A 132 -5.24 -13.32 -9.33
CA VAL A 132 -4.04 -12.52 -9.12
C VAL A 132 -2.95 -13.01 -10.07
N LEU A 133 -2.36 -12.09 -10.83
CA LEU A 133 -1.14 -12.36 -11.57
C LEU A 133 0.05 -12.01 -10.70
N LEU A 134 1.01 -12.92 -10.65
CA LEU A 134 2.35 -12.54 -10.24
C LEU A 134 3.05 -12.07 -11.50
N PRO A 135 3.45 -10.79 -11.61
CA PRO A 135 4.29 -10.38 -12.70
C PRO A 135 5.51 -11.29 -12.66
N SER A 136 5.76 -11.98 -13.76
CA SER A 136 6.92 -12.86 -13.88
C SER A 136 8.13 -11.97 -13.65
N MET A 137 8.72 -12.06 -12.46
CA MET A 137 10.08 -11.62 -12.28
C MET A 137 10.85 -12.61 -13.13
N GLU A 138 11.18 -12.21 -14.36
CA GLU A 138 12.29 -12.82 -15.08
C GLU A 138 13.42 -12.76 -14.06
N TRP A 139 13.72 -13.92 -13.45
CA TRP A 139 14.84 -14.03 -12.54
C TRP A 139 16.01 -13.41 -13.27
N PRO A 140 16.78 -12.50 -12.67
CA PRO A 140 17.99 -12.03 -13.32
C PRO A 140 18.86 -13.27 -13.54
N ILE A 141 18.79 -13.82 -14.75
CA ILE A 141 19.75 -14.75 -15.28
C ILE A 141 21.04 -13.95 -15.17
N LYS A 142 22.00 -14.45 -14.40
CA LYS A 142 23.20 -13.73 -13.95
C LYS A 142 24.11 -13.18 -15.08
N ASP A 143 23.66 -13.18 -16.33
CA ASP A 143 24.43 -12.82 -17.53
C ASP A 143 23.82 -11.71 -18.42
N GLN A 144 22.79 -10.97 -18.00
CA GLN A 144 22.28 -9.87 -18.82
C GLN A 144 23.04 -8.56 -18.60
N ARG A 145 23.83 -8.22 -19.63
CA ARG A 145 24.36 -6.87 -19.88
C ARG A 145 23.22 -5.84 -19.81
N SER A 146 23.50 -4.78 -19.06
CA SER A 146 22.68 -3.58 -18.84
C SER A 146 21.81 -3.18 -20.03
N VAL A 147 20.52 -3.47 -19.95
CA VAL A 147 19.49 -2.70 -20.64
C VAL A 147 18.91 -1.75 -19.60
N ASP A 148 18.91 -0.45 -19.89
CA ASP A 148 18.40 0.56 -18.98
C ASP A 148 16.93 0.27 -18.62
N PRO A 149 16.57 0.14 -17.33
CA PRO A 149 15.21 -0.15 -16.93
C PRO A 149 14.30 1.03 -17.31
N GLN A 150 13.22 0.74 -18.05
CA GLN A 150 12.16 1.73 -18.20
C GLN A 150 11.53 2.02 -16.82
N PRO A 151 11.29 3.30 -16.49
CA PRO A 151 10.61 3.66 -15.26
C PRO A 151 9.19 3.06 -15.27
N PRO A 152 8.71 2.53 -14.14
CA PRO A 152 7.35 2.01 -14.07
C PRO A 152 6.35 3.12 -14.38
N PRO A 153 5.18 2.80 -14.96
CA PRO A 153 4.09 3.76 -15.09
C PRO A 153 3.79 4.32 -13.70
N SER A 154 3.85 5.65 -13.56
CA SER A 154 3.57 6.34 -12.31
C SER A 154 2.15 6.00 -11.87
N LEU A 155 2.01 5.53 -10.62
CA LEU A 155 0.70 5.40 -9.98
C LEU A 155 -0.06 6.73 -10.12
N PRO A 156 -1.40 6.70 -10.29
CA PRO A 156 -2.21 7.91 -10.23
C PRO A 156 -1.85 8.70 -8.98
N ARG A 157 -1.70 10.02 -9.13
CA ARG A 157 -1.24 10.91 -8.06
C ARG A 157 -2.11 10.76 -6.80
N GLU A 158 -3.42 10.53 -6.97
CA GLU A 158 -4.32 10.28 -5.83
C GLU A 158 -3.94 9.02 -5.03
N LEU A 159 -3.48 7.95 -5.68
CA LEU A 159 -3.07 6.71 -5.01
C LEU A 159 -1.76 6.86 -4.23
N MET A 160 -0.80 7.63 -4.78
CA MET A 160 0.45 7.94 -4.09
C MET A 160 0.22 8.85 -2.87
N GLU A 161 -0.66 9.84 -2.99
CA GLU A 161 -1.02 10.74 -1.90
C GLU A 161 -1.80 10.00 -0.79
N MET A 162 -2.71 9.08 -1.13
CA MET A 162 -3.40 8.21 -0.16
C MET A 162 -2.45 7.37 0.70
N ASN A 163 -1.45 6.73 0.08
CA ASN A 163 -0.52 5.87 0.80
C ASN A 163 0.34 6.68 1.79
N LYS A 164 0.63 7.94 1.45
CA LYS A 164 1.36 8.89 2.31
C LYS A 164 0.48 9.40 3.47
N GLU A 165 -0.79 9.72 3.21
CA GLU A 165 -1.70 10.27 4.23
C GLU A 165 -2.23 9.23 5.23
N LEU A 166 -2.49 7.99 4.78
CA LEU A 166 -2.93 6.87 5.65
C LEU A 166 -1.89 6.51 6.72
N ILE A 167 -0.60 6.73 6.43
CA ILE A 167 0.50 6.36 7.32
C ILE A 167 0.80 7.48 8.36
N THR A 168 0.45 8.75 8.10
CA THR A 168 1.00 9.86 8.91
C THR A 168 0.06 10.94 9.46
N GLY A 169 -1.27 10.94 9.29
CA GLY A 169 -2.05 11.97 10.02
C GLY A 169 -3.58 11.97 10.00
N PRO A 170 -4.20 12.76 10.91
CA PRO A 170 -5.66 12.89 11.07
C PRO A 170 -6.38 13.57 9.89
N LYS A 171 -5.64 14.06 8.89
CA LYS A 171 -6.20 14.62 7.65
C LYS A 171 -6.56 13.55 6.60
N GLY A 172 -5.87 12.40 6.61
CA GLY A 172 -6.13 11.32 5.66
C GLY A 172 -7.53 10.73 5.76
N GLU A 173 -8.11 10.69 6.97
CA GLU A 173 -9.47 10.18 7.17
C GLU A 173 -10.55 11.10 6.55
N LYS A 174 -10.33 12.42 6.53
CA LYS A 174 -11.28 13.38 5.92
C LYS A 174 -11.14 13.45 4.40
N GLY A 175 -9.91 13.50 3.87
CA GLY A 175 -9.67 13.48 2.42
C GLY A 175 -10.19 12.20 1.79
N PHE A 176 -9.94 11.07 2.44
CA PHE A 176 -10.42 9.77 1.97
C PHE A 176 -11.95 9.63 2.04
N LYS A 177 -12.60 10.16 3.09
CA LYS A 177 -14.07 10.14 3.21
C LYS A 177 -14.75 11.02 2.15
N GLN A 178 -14.21 12.21 1.86
CA GLN A 178 -14.76 13.14 0.86
C GLN A 178 -14.66 12.58 -0.57
N MET A 179 -13.62 11.81 -0.86
CA MET A 179 -13.47 11.10 -2.14
C MET A 179 -14.48 9.94 -2.28
N LEU A 180 -14.75 9.18 -1.20
CA LEU A 180 -15.80 8.15 -1.21
C LEU A 180 -17.18 8.72 -1.49
N GLU A 181 -17.46 9.93 -0.97
CA GLU A 181 -18.70 10.67 -1.26
C GLU A 181 -18.75 11.10 -2.74
N GLN A 182 -17.65 11.60 -3.31
CA GLN A 182 -17.59 12.00 -4.72
C GLN A 182 -17.73 10.83 -5.70
N CYS A 183 -17.08 9.69 -5.45
CA CYS A 183 -17.21 8.50 -6.30
C CYS A 183 -18.60 7.84 -6.19
N GLY A 184 -19.26 7.92 -5.02
CA GLY A 184 -20.62 7.41 -4.83
C GLY A 184 -21.68 8.18 -5.63
N GLU A 185 -21.48 9.49 -5.83
CA GLU A 185 -22.37 10.35 -6.62
C GLU A 185 -22.25 10.12 -8.13
N GLU A 186 -21.09 9.72 -8.63
CA GLU A 186 -20.89 9.39 -10.05
C GLU A 186 -21.49 8.03 -10.44
N MET A 187 -21.60 7.08 -9.50
CA MET A 187 -22.22 5.77 -9.75
C MET A 187 -23.75 5.75 -9.63
N SER A 188 -24.35 6.84 -9.17
CA SER A 188 -25.82 7.00 -9.07
C SER A 188 -26.43 7.79 -10.23
N LYS A 189 -25.65 8.10 -11.27
CA LYS A 189 -26.08 8.69 -12.53
C LYS A 189 -25.98 7.67 -13.65
#